data_AF-H2LXX9-F1
#
_entry.id   AF-H2LXX9-F1
#
_cell.length_a   1.000
_cell.length_b   1.000
_cell.length_c   1.000
_cell.angle_alpha   90.00
_cell.angle_beta   90.00
_cell.angle_gamma   90.00
#
_symmetry.space_group_name_H-M   'P 1'
#
loop_
_entity.id
_entity.type
_entity.pdbx_description
1 polymer ?
#
loop_
_entity_poly.entity_id
_entity_poly.type
_entity_poly.pdbx_seq_one_letter_code
_entity_poly.pdbx_strand_id
1 'polypeptide(L)'
;MFTGSTKLPPAKTPQPERLDEVYAALRRGLQAKTEDYVAVRSYLQVHQLELDSLGHQVRENKRNGRLKLISDHYLHFFGIFLMKPLSFQVEELYDAYCIQRRLRDGASKMVAAFNSAAGSKEARESQNEANRGYRECTEHMCSLESEIESQMGEFHVKMKGLAGFARLCAGDQYEVLMRYGRQRWRLRGRVEVSNKQIWDSEEYIFLPLVTELLSIKVTELKSLANHVVVGSVSCEMLDLFCPLPQTLAVDINDLGTVKLNLEVTWRYLNRQTPKPLLSPKHHLVLVL
;
A
#
# COMPACT_ATOMS: atom_id res chain seq x y z
N MET A 1 -36.71 25.57 2.76
CA MET A 1 -36.73 24.29 2.03
C MET A 1 -35.39 24.16 1.31
N PHE A 2 -34.51 23.28 1.78
CA PHE A 2 -33.22 23.02 1.12
C PHE A 2 -33.41 21.84 0.17
N THR A 3 -33.36 22.09 -1.12
CA THR A 3 -33.30 21.03 -2.14
C THR A 3 -31.87 20.50 -2.19
N GLY A 4 -31.63 19.42 -1.45
CA GLY A 4 -30.39 18.65 -1.55
C GLY A 4 -30.30 18.01 -2.93
N SER A 5 -29.50 18.60 -3.82
CA SER A 5 -29.11 17.95 -5.07
C SER A 5 -28.12 16.83 -4.72
N THR A 6 -28.60 15.59 -4.68
CA THR A 6 -27.79 14.38 -4.74
C THR A 6 -27.13 14.30 -6.12
N LYS A 7 -26.13 15.15 -6.37
CA LYS A 7 -25.15 14.85 -7.41
C LYS A 7 -24.39 13.63 -6.92
N LEU A 8 -24.72 12.46 -7.49
CA LEU A 8 -23.82 11.31 -7.47
C LEU A 8 -22.41 11.84 -7.80
N PRO A 9 -21.37 11.44 -7.05
CA PRO A 9 -20.00 11.80 -7.41
C PRO A 9 -19.79 11.44 -8.89
N PRO A 10 -19.08 12.28 -9.67
CA PRO A 10 -18.81 11.98 -11.07
C PRO A 10 -18.30 10.55 -11.18
N ALA A 11 -18.84 9.79 -12.13
CA ALA A 11 -18.43 8.40 -12.34
C ALA A 11 -16.91 8.38 -12.44
N LYS A 12 -16.26 7.62 -11.54
CA LYS A 12 -14.81 7.41 -11.63
C LYS A 12 -14.52 6.93 -13.05
N THR A 13 -13.63 7.62 -13.74
CA THR A 13 -13.13 7.15 -15.03
C THR A 13 -11.98 6.19 -14.71
N PRO A 14 -11.94 5.00 -15.31
CA PRO A 14 -10.84 4.07 -15.09
C PRO A 14 -9.52 4.72 -15.51
N GLN A 15 -8.44 4.38 -14.83
CA GLN A 15 -7.09 4.90 -15.08
C GLN A 15 -6.12 3.75 -15.40
N PRO A 16 -6.14 3.24 -16.64
CA PRO A 16 -5.39 2.05 -17.01
C PRO A 16 -3.89 2.21 -16.87
N GLU A 17 -3.34 3.32 -17.33
CA GLU A 17 -1.89 3.58 -17.26
C GLU A 17 -1.42 3.61 -15.82
N ARG A 18 -2.24 4.21 -14.94
CA ARG A 18 -1.95 4.25 -13.52
C ARG A 18 -2.07 2.88 -12.86
N LEU A 19 -3.05 2.08 -13.24
CA LEU A 19 -3.19 0.72 -12.75
C LEU A 19 -2.00 -0.15 -13.16
N ASP A 20 -1.48 0.02 -14.39
CA ASP A 20 -0.31 -0.71 -14.90
C ASP A 20 0.93 -0.45 -13.99
N GLU A 21 1.17 0.82 -13.60
CA GLU A 21 2.25 1.20 -12.68
C GLU A 21 2.08 0.57 -11.28
N VAL A 22 0.86 0.65 -10.74
CA VAL A 22 0.52 0.12 -9.41
C VAL A 22 0.66 -1.40 -9.38
N TYR A 23 0.13 -2.09 -10.39
CA TYR A 23 0.26 -3.53 -10.53
C TYR A 23 1.73 -3.95 -10.63
N ALA A 24 2.53 -3.25 -11.43
CA ALA A 24 3.96 -3.56 -11.55
C ALA A 24 4.68 -3.41 -10.20
N ALA A 25 4.38 -2.37 -9.43
CA ALA A 25 4.95 -2.15 -8.10
C ALA A 25 4.50 -3.22 -7.09
N LEU A 26 3.20 -3.50 -7.04
CA LEU A 26 2.63 -4.54 -6.18
C LEU A 26 3.23 -5.91 -6.49
N ARG A 27 3.31 -6.29 -7.77
CA ARG A 27 3.90 -7.55 -8.22
C ARG A 27 5.35 -7.69 -7.80
N ARG A 28 6.16 -6.63 -7.96
CA ARG A 28 7.54 -6.60 -7.47
C ARG A 28 7.60 -6.82 -5.96
N GLY A 29 6.74 -6.15 -5.19
CA GLY A 29 6.67 -6.33 -3.75
C GLY A 29 6.31 -7.75 -3.32
N LEU A 30 5.34 -8.37 -3.99
CA LEU A 30 4.92 -9.76 -3.74
C LEU A 30 6.02 -10.77 -4.08
N GLN A 31 6.71 -10.54 -5.20
CA GLN A 31 7.87 -11.35 -5.58
C GLN A 31 9.00 -11.22 -4.55
N ALA A 32 9.35 -10.00 -4.16
CA ALA A 32 10.38 -9.73 -3.16
C ALA A 32 10.04 -10.38 -1.80
N LYS A 33 8.78 -10.33 -1.35
CA LYS A 33 8.33 -11.09 -0.16
C LYS A 33 8.56 -12.59 -0.33
N THR A 34 8.21 -13.16 -1.49
CA THR A 34 8.39 -14.59 -1.75
C THR A 34 9.86 -15.00 -1.72
N GLU A 35 10.73 -14.19 -2.32
CA GLU A 35 12.18 -14.40 -2.33
C GLU A 35 12.78 -14.30 -0.92
N ASP A 36 12.38 -13.30 -0.13
CA ASP A 36 12.79 -13.16 1.28
C ASP A 36 12.39 -14.38 2.11
N TYR A 37 11.16 -14.90 1.95
CA TYR A 37 10.74 -16.15 2.60
C TYR A 37 11.59 -17.35 2.20
N VAL A 38 11.94 -17.48 0.91
CA VAL A 38 12.80 -18.56 0.43
C VAL A 38 14.21 -18.43 1.03
N ALA A 39 14.76 -17.23 1.09
CA ALA A 39 16.07 -16.96 1.69
C ALA A 39 16.11 -17.32 3.18
N VAL A 40 15.12 -16.88 3.97
CA VAL A 40 15.01 -17.23 5.39
C VAL A 40 14.88 -18.74 5.56
N ARG A 41 14.11 -19.42 4.70
CA ARG A 41 14.00 -20.88 4.73
C ARG A 41 15.35 -21.56 4.45
N SER A 42 16.08 -21.12 3.43
CA SER A 42 17.39 -21.67 3.11
C SER A 42 18.40 -21.44 4.24
N TYR A 43 18.40 -20.26 4.86
CA TYR A 43 19.23 -19.94 6.02
C TYR A 43 18.93 -20.86 7.21
N LEU A 44 17.65 -21.03 7.55
CA LEU A 44 17.23 -21.94 8.62
C LEU A 44 17.61 -23.39 8.31
N GLN A 45 17.49 -23.84 7.05
CA GLN A 45 17.87 -25.19 6.66
C GLN A 45 19.37 -25.44 6.82
N VAL A 46 20.23 -24.46 6.48
CA VAL A 46 21.69 -24.57 6.68
C VAL A 46 22.01 -24.65 8.17
N HIS A 47 21.49 -23.75 9.01
CA HIS A 47 21.71 -23.81 10.45
C HIS A 47 21.12 -25.06 11.11
N GLN A 48 20.01 -25.56 10.58
CA GLN A 48 19.43 -26.82 11.01
C GLN A 48 20.41 -27.98 10.77
N LEU A 49 21.01 -28.06 9.58
CA LEU A 49 22.03 -29.05 9.24
C LEU A 49 23.29 -28.92 10.11
N GLU A 50 23.77 -27.71 10.36
CA GLU A 50 24.88 -27.45 11.27
C GLU A 50 24.58 -27.93 12.69
N LEU A 51 23.41 -27.57 13.22
CA LEU A 51 22.94 -28.01 14.54
C LEU A 51 22.68 -29.52 14.59
N ASP A 52 22.31 -30.17 13.48
CA ASP A 52 22.14 -31.62 13.42
C ASP A 52 23.49 -32.36 13.36
N SER A 53 24.49 -31.75 12.71
CA SER A 53 25.89 -32.20 12.69
C SER A 53 26.53 -32.06 14.08
N LEU A 54 26.42 -30.88 14.69
CA LEU A 54 26.79 -30.62 16.09
C LEU A 54 26.01 -31.53 17.04
N GLY A 55 24.72 -31.73 16.78
CA GLY A 55 23.87 -32.63 17.54
C GLY A 55 24.26 -34.10 17.38
N HIS A 56 24.82 -34.51 16.25
CA HIS A 56 25.38 -35.85 16.07
C HIS A 56 26.65 -36.02 16.92
N GLN A 57 27.55 -35.02 16.89
CA GLN A 57 28.74 -34.97 17.76
C GLN A 57 28.40 -34.90 19.26
N VAL A 58 27.28 -34.27 19.62
CA VAL A 58 26.77 -34.18 21.00
C VAL A 58 26.00 -35.44 21.40
N ARG A 59 25.28 -36.11 20.48
CA ARG A 59 24.63 -37.41 20.73
C ARG A 59 25.65 -38.52 20.95
N GLU A 60 26.83 -38.41 20.33
CA GLU A 60 28.01 -39.20 20.70
C GLU A 60 28.51 -38.88 22.13
N ASN A 61 28.14 -37.74 22.73
CA ASN A 61 28.65 -37.24 24.02
C ASN A 61 27.61 -37.00 25.16
N LYS A 62 26.35 -37.46 25.03
CA LYS A 62 25.21 -37.47 26.00
C LYS A 62 24.00 -36.60 25.60
N ARG A 63 22.84 -37.15 26.00
CA ARG A 63 21.44 -36.81 25.71
C ARG A 63 21.01 -35.35 25.99
N ASN A 64 20.41 -34.70 25.00
CA ASN A 64 19.00 -34.20 24.93
C ASN A 64 18.85 -32.90 24.12
N GLY A 65 17.70 -32.76 23.43
CA GLY A 65 17.17 -31.47 22.99
C GLY A 65 16.39 -31.50 21.66
N ARG A 66 15.06 -31.73 21.71
CA ARG A 66 14.13 -31.54 20.58
C ARG A 66 13.51 -30.14 20.67
N LEU A 67 13.90 -29.23 19.77
CA LEU A 67 13.30 -27.89 19.67
C LEU A 67 13.42 -27.32 18.23
N LYS A 68 12.94 -28.05 17.21
CA LYS A 68 13.25 -27.71 15.79
C LYS A 68 12.11 -27.86 14.77
N LEU A 69 10.87 -28.22 15.15
CA LEU A 69 9.81 -28.51 14.16
C LEU A 69 8.79 -27.37 13.94
N ILE A 70 8.74 -26.38 14.84
CA ILE A 70 7.66 -25.36 14.84
C ILE A 70 8.00 -24.18 13.92
N SER A 71 9.26 -23.94 13.53
CA SER A 71 9.59 -22.82 12.63
C SER A 71 9.40 -23.19 11.14
N ASP A 72 9.93 -24.34 10.72
CA ASP A 72 9.97 -24.74 9.31
C ASP A 72 8.58 -25.01 8.71
N HIS A 73 7.70 -25.67 9.47
CA HIS A 73 6.34 -25.94 9.00
C HIS A 73 5.54 -24.64 8.82
N TYR A 74 5.75 -23.65 9.69
CA TYR A 74 5.04 -22.37 9.61
C TYR A 74 5.56 -21.52 8.46
N LEU A 75 6.88 -21.49 8.23
CA LEU A 75 7.47 -20.75 7.11
C LEU A 75 7.09 -21.38 5.76
N HIS A 76 7.08 -22.71 5.67
CA HIS A 76 6.64 -23.44 4.49
C HIS A 76 5.15 -23.22 4.21
N PHE A 77 4.30 -23.32 5.24
CA PHE A 77 2.87 -23.04 5.13
C PHE A 77 2.62 -21.59 4.72
N PHE A 78 3.31 -20.62 5.32
CA PHE A 78 3.14 -19.21 4.97
C PHE A 78 3.55 -18.91 3.52
N GLY A 79 4.72 -19.40 3.08
CA GLY A 79 5.23 -19.16 1.74
C GLY A 79 4.40 -19.84 0.63
N ILE A 80 4.06 -21.12 0.79
CA ILE A 80 3.36 -21.88 -0.25
C ILE A 80 1.84 -21.73 -0.17
N PHE A 81 1.28 -21.72 1.03
CA PHE A 81 -0.17 -21.81 1.23
C PHE A 81 -0.85 -20.45 1.37
N LEU A 82 -0.11 -19.40 1.78
CA LEU A 82 -0.69 -18.05 1.92
C LEU A 82 -0.23 -17.08 0.83
N MET A 83 1.06 -17.01 0.49
CA MET A 83 1.56 -15.99 -0.46
C MET A 83 1.39 -16.35 -1.94
N LYS A 84 1.57 -17.62 -2.33
CA LYS A 84 1.38 -18.05 -3.73
C LYS A 84 -0.06 -17.91 -4.24
N PRO A 85 -1.11 -18.35 -3.50
CA PRO A 85 -2.48 -18.14 -3.95
C PRO A 85 -2.83 -16.66 -4.07
N LEU A 86 -2.23 -15.84 -3.22
CA LEU A 86 -2.56 -14.44 -3.10
C LEU A 86 -1.88 -13.55 -4.15
N SER A 87 -0.69 -13.94 -4.64
CA SER A 87 -0.11 -13.35 -5.85
C SER A 87 -0.89 -13.75 -7.11
N PHE A 88 -1.33 -15.01 -7.20
CA PHE A 88 -2.16 -15.47 -8.30
C PHE A 88 -3.49 -14.71 -8.42
N GLN A 89 -4.16 -14.42 -7.30
CA GLN A 89 -5.40 -13.63 -7.29
C GLN A 89 -5.22 -12.23 -7.88
N VAL A 90 -4.11 -11.55 -7.57
CA VAL A 90 -3.82 -10.22 -8.13
C VAL A 90 -3.50 -10.30 -9.62
N GLU A 91 -2.78 -11.32 -10.06
CA GLU A 91 -2.49 -11.55 -11.49
C GLU A 91 -3.79 -11.81 -12.28
N GLU A 92 -4.69 -12.66 -11.76
CA GLU A 92 -5.98 -12.96 -12.39
C GLU A 92 -6.87 -11.72 -12.54
N LEU A 93 -6.95 -10.88 -11.49
CA LEU A 93 -7.70 -9.62 -11.55
C LEU A 93 -7.11 -8.65 -12.58
N TYR A 94 -5.79 -8.57 -12.68
CA TYR A 94 -5.12 -7.72 -13.65
C TYR A 94 -5.32 -8.21 -15.09
N ASP A 95 -5.27 -9.52 -15.32
CA ASP A 95 -5.57 -10.12 -16.63
C ASP A 95 -7.02 -9.85 -17.05
N ALA A 96 -7.98 -10.00 -16.13
CA ALA A 96 -9.37 -9.64 -16.34
C ALA A 96 -9.53 -8.15 -16.70
N TYR A 97 -8.80 -7.26 -16.01
CA TYR A 97 -8.77 -5.83 -16.31
C TYR A 97 -8.24 -5.55 -17.73
N CYS A 98 -7.15 -6.21 -18.13
CA CYS A 98 -6.58 -6.06 -19.46
C CYS A 98 -7.55 -6.48 -20.57
N ILE A 99 -8.28 -7.58 -20.37
CA ILE A 99 -9.34 -8.02 -21.30
C ILE A 99 -10.44 -6.96 -21.37
N GLN A 100 -10.90 -6.46 -20.23
CA GLN A 100 -11.96 -5.45 -20.18
C GLN A 100 -11.55 -4.12 -20.81
N ARG A 101 -10.29 -3.69 -20.63
CA ARG A 101 -9.69 -2.53 -21.32
C ARG A 101 -9.78 -2.69 -22.83
N ARG A 102 -9.38 -3.85 -23.35
CA ARG A 102 -9.43 -4.13 -24.81
C ARG A 102 -10.86 -4.11 -25.35
N LEU A 103 -11.83 -4.65 -24.60
CA LEU A 103 -13.25 -4.60 -24.97
C LEU A 103 -13.78 -3.16 -24.98
N ARG A 104 -13.45 -2.36 -23.96
CA ARG A 104 -13.79 -0.93 -23.88
C ARG A 104 -13.23 -0.15 -25.06
N ASP A 105 -11.95 -0.37 -25.40
CA ASP A 105 -11.28 0.31 -26.52
C ASP A 105 -11.90 -0.08 -27.86
N GLY A 106 -12.27 -1.35 -28.03
CA GLY A 106 -13.05 -1.82 -29.19
C GLY A 106 -14.41 -1.12 -29.29
N ALA A 107 -15.16 -1.06 -28.20
CA ALA A 107 -16.45 -0.37 -28.14
C ALA A 107 -16.30 1.14 -28.41
N SER A 108 -15.27 1.79 -27.88
CA SER A 108 -14.97 3.20 -28.15
C SER A 108 -14.72 3.48 -29.63
N LYS A 109 -13.94 2.61 -30.29
CA LYS A 109 -13.70 2.71 -31.75
C LYS A 109 -14.97 2.49 -32.55
N MET A 110 -15.83 1.55 -32.16
CA MET A 110 -17.15 1.36 -32.79
C MET A 110 -18.04 2.61 -32.63
N VAL A 111 -18.10 3.19 -31.44
CA VAL A 111 -18.85 4.44 -31.19
C VAL A 111 -18.35 5.57 -32.08
N ALA A 112 -17.02 5.74 -32.18
CA ALA A 112 -16.42 6.74 -33.05
C ALA A 112 -16.78 6.52 -34.53
N ALA A 113 -16.71 5.27 -35.01
CA ALA A 113 -17.06 4.92 -36.37
C ALA A 113 -18.53 5.22 -36.68
N PHE A 114 -19.46 4.82 -35.81
CA PHE A 114 -20.89 5.09 -36.01
C PHE A 114 -21.23 6.59 -35.98
N ASN A 115 -20.55 7.37 -35.15
CA ASN A 115 -20.72 8.84 -35.12
C ASN A 115 -20.26 9.51 -36.42
N SER A 116 -19.32 8.89 -37.14
CA SER A 116 -18.78 9.42 -38.41
C SER A 116 -19.55 8.97 -39.66
N ALA A 117 -20.42 7.97 -39.56
CA ALA A 117 -21.17 7.42 -40.68
C ALA A 117 -22.49 8.18 -40.94
N ALA A 118 -22.90 8.31 -42.21
CA ALA A 118 -24.21 8.87 -42.57
C ALA A 118 -25.33 7.88 -42.15
N GLY A 119 -26.22 8.32 -41.26
CA GLY A 119 -27.07 7.42 -40.47
C GLY A 119 -28.22 6.74 -41.22
N SER A 120 -28.27 5.40 -41.13
CA SER A 120 -29.50 4.59 -41.33
C SER A 120 -30.14 4.23 -39.98
N LYS A 121 -31.36 3.66 -39.99
CA LYS A 121 -32.06 3.23 -38.77
C LYS A 121 -31.31 2.08 -38.06
N GLU A 122 -30.79 1.13 -38.83
CA GLU A 122 -29.99 -0.02 -38.35
C GLU A 122 -28.64 0.44 -37.80
N ALA A 123 -28.03 1.47 -38.41
CA ALA A 123 -26.82 2.10 -37.89
C ALA A 123 -27.03 2.74 -36.52
N ARG A 124 -28.25 3.26 -36.25
CA ARG A 124 -28.60 3.88 -34.96
C ARG A 124 -28.79 2.86 -33.84
N GLU A 125 -29.34 1.68 -34.13
CA GLU A 125 -29.43 0.58 -33.16
C GLU A 125 -28.04 0.06 -32.79
N SER A 126 -27.18 -0.15 -33.79
CA SER A 126 -25.79 -0.58 -33.58
C SER A 126 -24.96 0.46 -32.81
N GLN A 127 -25.18 1.75 -33.08
CA GLN A 127 -24.59 2.85 -32.33
C GLN A 127 -25.01 2.83 -30.85
N ASN A 128 -26.28 2.56 -30.56
CA ASN A 128 -26.77 2.48 -29.18
C ASN A 128 -26.14 1.29 -28.44
N GLU A 129 -26.03 0.13 -29.09
CA GLU A 129 -25.39 -1.05 -28.50
C GLU A 129 -23.89 -0.81 -28.24
N ALA A 130 -23.18 -0.18 -29.18
CA ALA A 130 -21.78 0.19 -28.99
C ALA A 130 -21.60 1.18 -27.80
N ASN A 131 -22.48 2.17 -27.67
CA ASN A 131 -22.46 3.10 -26.54
C ASN A 131 -22.77 2.40 -25.20
N ARG A 132 -23.70 1.44 -25.22
CA ARG A 132 -24.02 0.61 -24.06
C ARG A 132 -22.81 -0.23 -23.65
N GLY A 133 -22.23 -0.98 -24.58
CA GLY A 133 -21.03 -1.79 -24.33
C GLY A 133 -19.85 -0.96 -23.81
N TYR A 134 -19.62 0.25 -24.36
CA TYR A 134 -18.59 1.15 -23.85
C TYR A 134 -18.81 1.55 -22.39
N ARG A 135 -20.06 1.88 -22.01
CA ARG A 135 -20.40 2.24 -20.63
C ARG A 135 -20.25 1.06 -19.67
N GLU A 136 -20.81 -0.09 -20.01
CA GLU A 136 -20.69 -1.32 -19.21
C GLU A 136 -19.22 -1.72 -19.03
N CYS A 137 -18.42 -1.62 -20.09
CA CYS A 137 -16.99 -1.89 -19.99
C CYS A 137 -16.26 -0.89 -19.08
N THR A 138 -16.62 0.39 -19.16
CA THR A 138 -16.05 1.42 -18.29
C THR A 138 -16.39 1.17 -16.81
N GLU A 139 -17.64 0.82 -16.50
CA GLU A 139 -18.09 0.51 -15.14
C GLU A 139 -17.41 -0.75 -14.57
N HIS A 140 -17.23 -1.79 -15.40
CA HIS A 140 -16.53 -3.00 -15.01
C HIS A 140 -15.05 -2.74 -14.73
N MET A 141 -14.38 -1.92 -15.55
CA MET A 141 -12.99 -1.53 -15.28
C MET A 141 -12.83 -0.82 -13.93
N CYS A 142 -13.75 0.10 -13.60
CA CYS A 142 -13.74 0.78 -12.29
C CYS A 142 -13.98 -0.19 -11.12
N SER A 143 -14.82 -1.20 -11.33
CA SER A 143 -15.06 -2.26 -10.35
C SER A 143 -13.80 -3.09 -10.12
N LEU A 144 -13.11 -3.50 -11.20
CA LEU A 144 -11.85 -4.24 -11.14
C LEU A 144 -10.72 -3.43 -10.49
N GLU A 145 -10.61 -2.13 -10.76
CA GLU A 145 -9.67 -1.24 -10.05
C GLU A 145 -9.94 -1.23 -8.54
N SER A 146 -11.21 -1.15 -8.14
CA SER A 146 -11.60 -1.16 -6.72
C SER A 146 -11.32 -2.52 -6.07
N GLU A 147 -11.48 -3.60 -6.82
CA GLU A 147 -11.16 -4.95 -6.34
C GLU A 147 -9.65 -5.13 -6.18
N ILE A 148 -8.84 -4.67 -7.12
CA ILE A 148 -7.38 -4.64 -6.99
C ILE A 148 -6.97 -3.80 -5.78
N GLU A 149 -7.54 -2.59 -5.59
CA GLU A 149 -7.32 -1.77 -4.38
C GLU A 149 -7.57 -2.56 -3.10
N SER A 150 -8.61 -3.39 -3.08
CA SER A 150 -8.94 -4.21 -1.91
C SER A 150 -7.92 -5.32 -1.63
N GLN A 151 -7.17 -5.75 -2.64
CA GLN A 151 -6.13 -6.79 -2.52
C GLN A 151 -4.75 -6.23 -2.19
N MET A 152 -4.50 -4.92 -2.32
CA MET A 152 -3.14 -4.36 -2.15
C MET A 152 -2.58 -4.39 -0.72
N GLY A 153 -3.38 -4.80 0.27
CA GLY A 153 -2.99 -4.87 1.68
C GLY A 153 -3.02 -3.51 2.38
N GLU A 154 -2.06 -3.27 3.27
CA GLU A 154 -2.05 -2.13 4.19
C GLU A 154 -0.65 -1.52 4.31
N PHE A 155 -0.56 -0.19 4.30
CA PHE A 155 0.63 0.56 4.70
C PHE A 155 0.49 1.00 6.16
N HIS A 156 1.30 0.41 7.04
CA HIS A 156 1.39 0.78 8.44
C HIS A 156 2.46 1.87 8.56
N VAL A 157 2.03 3.10 8.82
CA VAL A 157 2.89 4.29 8.84
C VAL A 157 3.11 4.73 10.28
N LYS A 158 4.37 4.94 10.65
CA LYS A 158 4.77 5.47 11.96
C LYS A 158 5.41 6.84 11.82
N MET A 159 5.03 7.75 12.71
CA MET A 159 5.66 9.05 12.85
C MET A 159 7.00 8.91 13.59
N LYS A 160 8.10 9.33 12.96
CA LYS A 160 9.43 9.34 13.59
C LYS A 160 9.87 10.74 14.04
N GLY A 161 9.37 11.79 13.41
CA GLY A 161 9.67 13.17 13.79
C GLY A 161 9.81 14.11 12.59
N LEU A 162 9.89 15.41 12.89
CA LEU A 162 10.35 16.43 11.96
C LEU A 162 11.86 16.65 12.13
N ALA A 163 12.57 16.87 11.03
CA ALA A 163 13.97 17.28 11.07
C ALA A 163 14.11 18.63 10.35
N GLY A 164 14.77 19.59 11.00
CA GLY A 164 15.01 20.91 10.41
C GLY A 164 16.12 21.64 11.16
N PHE A 165 17.29 21.73 10.53
CA PHE A 165 18.57 22.12 11.15
C PHE A 165 18.61 23.50 11.82
N ALA A 166 17.60 24.37 11.63
CA ALA A 166 17.52 25.67 12.28
C ALA A 166 16.07 26.17 12.56
N ARG A 167 15.06 25.31 12.38
CA ARG A 167 13.64 25.72 12.44
C ARG A 167 12.82 25.10 13.57
N LEU A 168 13.36 24.09 14.25
CA LEU A 168 12.64 23.40 15.32
C LEU A 168 13.21 23.87 16.66
N CYS A 169 12.50 24.77 17.34
CA CYS A 169 12.89 25.31 18.64
C CYS A 169 12.06 24.67 19.76
N ALA A 170 12.63 24.64 20.96
CA ALA A 170 11.92 24.20 22.15
C ALA A 170 10.64 25.03 22.36
N GLY A 171 9.51 24.34 22.57
CA GLY A 171 8.19 24.94 22.72
C GLY A 171 7.39 25.04 21.42
N ASP A 172 8.02 24.89 20.25
CA ASP A 172 7.32 24.91 18.97
C ASP A 172 6.31 23.76 18.88
N GLN A 173 5.19 24.05 18.22
CA GLN A 173 4.11 23.12 18.01
C GLN A 173 3.80 23.01 16.52
N TYR A 174 3.58 21.79 16.06
CA TYR A 174 3.28 21.51 14.66
C TYR A 174 2.04 20.63 14.53
N GLU A 175 1.27 20.86 13.48
CA GLU A 175 0.26 19.93 12.98
C GLU A 175 0.76 19.35 11.65
N VAL A 176 0.75 18.02 11.56
CA VAL A 176 0.97 17.30 10.31
C VAL A 176 -0.37 16.73 9.87
N LEU A 177 -0.75 16.99 8.63
CA LEU A 177 -1.95 16.47 8.01
C LEU A 177 -1.57 15.67 6.77
N MET A 178 -1.79 14.36 6.83
CA MET A 178 -1.63 13.45 5.71
C MET A 178 -2.99 13.06 5.15
N ARG A 179 -3.13 13.08 3.82
CA ARG A 179 -4.34 12.74 3.09
C ARG A 179 -4.01 11.80 1.96
N TYR A 180 -4.74 10.69 1.88
CA TYR A 180 -4.61 9.71 0.82
C TYR A 180 -5.99 9.32 0.32
N GLY A 181 -6.42 9.98 -0.76
CA GLY A 181 -7.83 10.02 -1.17
C GLY A 181 -8.74 10.50 -0.04
N ARG A 182 -9.62 9.61 0.43
CA ARG A 182 -10.56 9.88 1.54
C ARG A 182 -9.96 9.61 2.93
N GLN A 183 -8.80 8.95 3.00
CA GLN A 183 -8.13 8.62 4.25
C GLN A 183 -7.39 9.84 4.78
N ARG A 184 -7.43 10.06 6.09
CA ARG A 184 -6.89 11.27 6.71
C ARG A 184 -6.29 10.96 8.06
N TRP A 185 -5.02 11.29 8.20
CA TRP A 185 -4.30 11.26 9.47
C TRP A 185 -3.85 12.67 9.83
N ARG A 186 -4.31 13.17 10.98
CA ARG A 186 -3.91 14.45 11.55
C ARG A 186 -3.28 14.17 12.90
N LEU A 187 -2.08 14.69 13.11
CA LEU A 187 -1.33 14.55 14.34
C LEU A 187 -0.72 15.89 14.72
N ARG A 188 -0.59 16.14 16.02
CA ARG A 188 0.03 17.33 16.59
C ARG A 188 1.23 16.95 17.44
N GLY A 189 2.30 17.70 17.25
CA GLY A 189 3.57 17.48 17.92
C GLY A 189 4.07 18.74 18.62
N ARG A 190 4.82 18.54 19.70
CA ARG A 190 5.57 19.59 20.38
C ARG A 190 7.03 19.22 20.47
N VAL A 191 7.91 20.20 20.26
CA VAL A 191 9.34 20.09 20.53
C VAL A 191 9.60 20.44 22.01
N GLU A 192 10.16 19.52 22.77
CA GLU A 192 10.54 19.74 24.16
C GLU A 192 11.88 20.50 24.29
N VAL A 193 12.18 20.98 25.49
CA VAL A 193 13.48 21.62 25.82
C VAL A 193 14.66 20.68 25.60
N SER A 194 14.43 19.37 25.69
CA SER A 194 15.40 18.31 25.40
C SER A 194 15.63 18.05 23.90
N ASN A 195 14.96 18.81 23.02
CA ASN A 195 14.82 18.55 21.57
C ASN A 195 14.08 17.25 21.22
N LYS A 196 13.58 16.51 22.20
CA LYS A 196 12.67 15.39 21.96
C LYS A 196 11.35 15.93 21.42
N GLN A 197 10.75 15.21 20.47
CA GLN A 197 9.42 15.52 19.97
C GLN A 197 8.41 14.55 20.58
N ILE A 198 7.28 15.10 21.03
CA ILE A 198 6.13 14.32 21.51
C ILE A 198 4.98 14.55 20.54
N TRP A 199 4.38 13.46 20.06
CA TRP A 199 3.26 13.45 19.14
C TRP A 199 2.02 12.84 19.82
N ASP A 200 0.84 13.37 19.52
CA ASP A 200 -0.44 12.86 20.05
C ASP A 200 -0.90 11.54 19.40
N SER A 201 -0.30 11.18 18.26
CA SER A 201 -0.55 9.95 17.51
C SER A 201 0.74 9.50 16.83
N GLU A 202 1.10 8.22 17.01
CA GLU A 202 2.36 7.67 16.52
C GLU A 202 2.20 6.77 15.29
N GLU A 203 1.04 6.13 15.10
CA GLU A 203 0.81 5.17 14.00
C GLU A 203 -0.54 5.39 13.31
N TYR A 204 -0.59 5.11 12.01
CA TYR A 204 -1.80 5.10 11.20
C TYR A 204 -1.70 4.05 10.09
N ILE A 205 -2.85 3.54 9.64
CA ILE A 205 -2.92 2.55 8.57
C ILE A 205 -3.58 3.19 7.35
N PHE A 206 -2.85 3.21 6.23
CA PHE A 206 -3.39 3.59 4.92
C PHE A 206 -3.64 2.36 4.07
N LEU A 207 -4.82 2.26 3.47
CA LEU A 207 -5.12 1.33 2.40
C LEU A 207 -4.57 1.90 1.09
N PRO A 208 -3.72 1.16 0.33
CA PRO A 208 -3.23 1.58 -0.98
C PRO A 208 -4.40 1.92 -1.92
N LEU A 209 -4.22 2.94 -2.75
CA LEU A 209 -5.18 3.41 -3.77
C LEU A 209 -4.46 3.50 -5.11
N VAL A 210 -5.16 3.18 -6.19
CA VAL A 210 -4.59 3.18 -7.54
C VAL A 210 -4.29 4.61 -7.97
N THR A 211 -5.24 5.51 -7.79
CA THR A 211 -5.24 6.83 -8.46
C THR A 211 -4.83 8.01 -7.61
N GLU A 212 -4.53 7.78 -6.33
CA GLU A 212 -4.29 8.85 -5.36
C GLU A 212 -2.79 8.95 -5.01
N LEU A 213 -2.37 10.16 -4.67
CA LEU A 213 -1.06 10.45 -4.08
C LEU A 213 -1.21 10.74 -2.58
N LEU A 214 -0.16 10.49 -1.80
CA LEU A 214 -0.14 10.90 -0.39
C LEU A 214 0.19 12.39 -0.32
N SER A 215 -0.79 13.22 0.04
CA SER A 215 -0.59 14.64 0.30
C SER A 215 -0.27 14.87 1.77
N ILE A 216 0.82 15.59 2.04
CA ILE A 216 1.32 15.91 3.38
C ILE A 216 1.39 17.43 3.50
N LYS A 217 0.76 17.97 4.55
CA LYS A 217 0.83 19.39 4.91
C LYS A 217 1.34 19.53 6.33
N VAL A 218 2.36 20.37 6.52
CA VAL A 218 2.90 20.70 7.85
C VAL A 218 2.60 22.16 8.17
N THR A 219 2.05 22.39 9.35
CA THR A 219 1.64 23.72 9.82
C THR A 219 2.22 23.95 11.21
N GLU A 220 2.90 25.07 11.41
CA GLU A 220 3.36 25.53 12.72
C GLU A 220 2.23 26.28 13.45
N LEU A 221 1.99 25.91 14.71
CA LEU A 221 0.93 26.45 15.55
C LEU A 221 1.51 27.53 16.48
N LYS A 222 1.56 28.78 16.01
CA LYS A 222 2.11 29.91 16.79
C LYS A 222 1.20 30.39 17.92
N SER A 223 -0.12 30.43 17.68
CA SER A 223 -1.12 30.79 18.69
C SER A 223 -2.48 30.15 18.34
N LEU A 224 -3.52 30.40 19.13
CA LEU A 224 -4.87 29.86 18.90
C LEU A 224 -5.48 30.23 17.53
N ALA A 225 -5.06 31.35 16.93
CA ALA A 225 -5.59 31.82 15.65
C ALA A 225 -4.52 32.02 14.56
N ASN A 226 -3.25 32.14 14.94
CA ASN A 226 -2.16 32.32 13.99
C ASN A 226 -1.42 31.00 13.76
N HIS A 227 -1.62 30.41 12.59
CA HIS A 227 -0.94 29.20 12.13
C HIS A 227 -0.20 29.49 10.83
N VAL A 228 1.02 28.97 10.69
CA VAL A 228 1.88 29.21 9.53
C VAL A 228 2.11 27.90 8.80
N VAL A 229 1.80 27.84 7.52
CA VAL A 229 2.10 26.64 6.72
C VAL A 229 3.60 26.60 6.49
N VAL A 230 4.24 25.54 6.98
CA VAL A 230 5.68 25.29 6.81
C VAL A 230 5.97 24.76 5.40
N GLY A 231 5.06 23.95 4.88
CA GLY A 231 5.12 23.41 3.54
C GLY A 231 4.02 22.37 3.27
N SER A 232 3.88 22.00 2.02
CA SER A 232 2.96 20.98 1.54
C SER A 232 3.58 20.25 0.37
N VAL A 233 3.49 18.92 0.38
CA VAL A 233 4.07 18.06 -0.65
C VAL A 233 3.08 16.94 -0.97
N SER A 234 3.14 16.41 -2.19
CA SER A 234 2.45 15.18 -2.57
C SER A 234 3.49 14.17 -3.03
N CYS A 235 3.42 12.95 -2.54
CA CYS A 235 4.40 11.91 -2.86
C CYS A 235 3.73 10.61 -3.29
N GLU A 236 4.46 9.88 -4.12
CA GLU A 236 4.12 8.52 -4.54
C GLU A 236 4.34 7.52 -3.41
N MET A 237 3.56 6.44 -3.43
CA MET A 237 3.67 5.34 -2.45
C MET A 237 4.01 3.98 -3.10
N LEU A 238 4.28 3.96 -4.42
CA LEU A 238 4.53 2.72 -5.15
C LEU A 238 5.76 1.96 -4.64
N ASP A 239 6.83 2.67 -4.32
CA ASP A 239 8.08 2.06 -3.83
C ASP A 239 7.95 1.48 -2.42
N LEU A 240 6.81 1.70 -1.75
CA LEU A 240 6.53 1.19 -0.40
C LEU A 240 6.00 -0.24 -0.41
N PHE A 241 5.68 -0.81 -1.59
CA PHE A 241 5.39 -2.23 -1.75
C PHE A 241 6.68 -3.07 -1.58
N CYS A 242 7.18 -3.14 -0.35
CA CYS A 242 8.44 -3.79 0.01
C CYS A 242 8.25 -4.75 1.21
N PRO A 243 8.95 -5.90 1.26
CA PRO A 243 8.90 -6.81 2.41
C PRO A 243 9.35 -6.16 3.72
N LEU A 244 10.38 -5.31 3.67
CA LEU A 244 11.03 -4.73 4.83
C LEU A 244 10.48 -3.34 5.17
N PRO A 245 10.45 -2.94 6.46
CA PRO A 245 10.13 -1.58 6.86
C PRO A 245 11.03 -0.55 6.16
N GLN A 246 10.43 0.49 5.59
CA GLN A 246 11.10 1.56 4.88
C GLN A 246 11.12 2.82 5.74
N THR A 247 12.29 3.44 5.91
CA THR A 247 12.38 4.78 6.52
C THR A 247 12.36 5.84 5.43
N LEU A 248 11.40 6.75 5.49
CA LEU A 248 11.21 7.83 4.53
C LEU A 248 11.59 9.16 5.18
N ALA A 249 12.36 9.98 4.47
CA ALA A 249 12.61 11.37 4.82
C ALA A 249 12.02 12.26 3.73
N VAL A 250 10.81 12.75 3.96
CA VAL A 250 10.03 13.52 2.98
C VAL A 250 10.37 15.00 3.10
N ASP A 251 10.88 15.61 2.04
CA ASP A 251 11.09 17.05 1.99
C ASP A 251 9.74 17.78 1.95
N ILE A 252 9.49 18.62 2.95
CA ILE A 252 8.18 19.29 3.14
C ILE A 252 8.09 20.60 2.38
N ASN A 253 9.23 21.21 2.06
CA ASN A 253 9.32 22.42 1.25
C ASN A 253 10.40 22.26 0.17
N ASP A 254 10.31 23.07 -0.88
CA ASP A 254 11.19 23.01 -2.06
C ASP A 254 12.68 23.23 -1.71
N LEU A 255 12.96 23.87 -0.58
CA LEU A 255 14.31 24.11 -0.09
C LEU A 255 14.89 22.91 0.68
N GLY A 256 14.11 21.87 0.96
CA GLY A 256 14.53 20.69 1.74
C GLY A 256 14.93 21.00 3.19
N THR A 257 14.53 22.17 3.71
CA THR A 257 14.95 22.68 5.04
C THR A 257 14.19 22.06 6.19
N VAL A 258 13.02 21.48 5.89
CA VAL A 258 12.21 20.73 6.83
C VAL A 258 11.86 19.40 6.18
N LYS A 259 12.19 18.31 6.87
CA LYS A 259 11.89 16.95 6.47
C LYS A 259 10.96 16.28 7.47
N LEU A 260 10.06 15.46 6.98
CA LEU A 260 9.23 14.57 7.78
C LEU A 260 9.77 13.16 7.69
N ASN A 261 10.15 12.60 8.84
CA ASN A 261 10.63 11.23 8.94
C ASN A 261 9.48 10.29 9.29
N LEU A 262 9.26 9.29 8.45
CA LEU A 262 8.27 8.24 8.63
C LEU A 262 8.93 6.86 8.54
N GLU A 263 8.33 5.87 9.18
CA GLU A 263 8.62 4.47 8.91
C GLU A 263 7.36 3.83 8.34
N VAL A 264 7.47 3.14 7.22
CA VAL A 264 6.35 2.48 6.55
C VAL A 264 6.62 0.99 6.44
N THR A 265 5.69 0.18 6.94
CA THR A 265 5.70 -1.27 6.77
C THR A 265 4.52 -1.69 5.92
N TRP A 266 4.77 -2.39 4.81
CA TRP A 266 3.71 -2.95 3.98
C TRP A 266 3.32 -4.35 4.44
N ARG A 267 2.04 -4.50 4.80
CA ARG A 267 1.44 -5.77 5.21
C ARG A 267 0.44 -6.23 4.16
N TYR A 268 0.80 -7.30 3.48
CA TYR A 268 -0.08 -8.00 2.57
C TYR A 268 -0.91 -9.01 3.38
N LEU A 269 -2.09 -8.60 3.82
CA LEU A 269 -3.03 -9.45 4.57
C LEU A 269 -4.33 -9.55 3.76
N ASN A 270 -4.66 -10.75 3.29
CA ASN A 270 -5.99 -10.99 2.75
C ASN A 270 -6.99 -11.01 3.90
N ARG A 271 -8.08 -10.23 3.78
CA ARG A 271 -9.17 -10.16 4.77
C ARG A 271 -9.83 -11.53 5.04
N GLN A 272 -9.61 -12.52 4.17
CA GLN A 272 -10.11 -13.89 4.30
C GLN A 272 -9.10 -14.85 4.97
N THR A 273 -7.87 -14.42 5.24
CA THR A 273 -6.92 -15.25 5.99
C THR A 273 -7.26 -15.21 7.48
N PRO A 274 -7.43 -16.36 8.15
CA PRO A 274 -7.61 -16.38 9.60
C PRO A 274 -6.46 -15.61 10.25
N LYS A 275 -6.77 -14.70 11.17
CA LYS A 275 -5.73 -14.13 12.05
C LYS A 275 -4.93 -15.30 12.62
N PRO A 276 -3.59 -15.31 12.50
CA PRO A 276 -2.81 -16.36 13.12
C PRO A 276 -3.20 -16.43 14.60
N LEU A 277 -3.54 -17.63 15.07
CA LEU A 277 -4.09 -17.92 16.41
C LEU A 277 -3.11 -17.61 17.57
N LEU A 278 -2.02 -16.90 17.31
CA LEU A 278 -0.96 -16.62 18.27
C LEU A 278 -0.98 -15.14 18.65
N SER A 279 -1.24 -14.92 19.95
CA SER A 279 -1.16 -13.62 20.62
C SER A 279 0.16 -12.87 20.31
N PRO A 280 0.17 -11.52 20.40
CA PRO A 280 1.30 -10.67 19.99
C PRO A 280 2.63 -10.86 20.75
N LYS A 281 2.75 -11.87 21.62
CA LYS A 281 3.98 -12.16 22.39
C LYS A 281 5.03 -12.97 21.62
N HIS A 282 4.71 -13.45 20.41
CA HIS A 282 5.64 -14.23 19.58
C HIS A 282 5.86 -13.59 18.21
N HIS A 283 6.02 -12.26 18.15
CA HIS A 283 6.81 -11.71 17.07
C HIS A 283 8.25 -12.18 17.32
N LEU A 284 8.69 -13.18 16.54
CA LEU A 284 10.11 -13.34 16.26
C LEU A 284 10.53 -12.02 15.64
N VAL A 285 11.08 -11.16 16.50
CA VAL A 285 11.94 -10.07 16.13
C VAL A 285 13.16 -10.73 15.48
N LEU A 286 13.10 -10.92 14.17
CA LEU A 286 14.31 -11.04 13.33
C LEU A 286 14.90 -9.63 13.27
N VAL A 287 15.54 -9.23 14.38
CA VAL A 287 16.59 -8.22 14.37
C VAL A 287 17.86 -8.99 14.09
N LEU A 288 18.38 -8.80 12.88
CA LEU A 288 19.82 -8.77 12.68
C LEU A 288 20.32 -7.40 13.12
#